data_AF-A0A926CUZ0-F1
#
_entry.id   AF-A0A926CUZ0-F1
#
_cell.length_a   1.000
_cell.length_b   1.000
_cell.length_c   1.000
_cell.angle_alpha   90.00
_cell.angle_beta   90.00
_cell.angle_gamma   90.00
#
_symmetry.space_group_name_H-M   'P 1'
#
loop_
_entity.id
_entity.type
_entity.pdbx_description
1 polymer ?
#
loop_
_entity_poly.entity_id
_entity_poly.type
_entity_poly.pdbx_seq_one_letter_code
_entity_poly.pdbx_strand_id
1 'polypeptide(L)'
;MKRLIFVASLLFVSRIQAQDICHADGNVIIFSNYEGGHLTIDIDVDIPDLKIGICTYHAAEVTFTGTYAGNITEVIFAGFDQVADGCGATIDETVFIGVDPLIVTKYSDIVGDIAICNYLGDDLFGSPIVNCMVGAEGCAETASGGGNASPQIVQFFLAEFGAGSILYSHWTDYSCFPTGTFYASEGGNCCFEDPVTEPNPIYDTGGTTYQFIEEDTIELCAGDEVTFDLSFYTVVWGDPVWSTGDVSYTTTIDEPGIYTVSISDYCHYDPFYLTDTVTIVPCSTTIIADICAGEFYTLPDGSIADTTGEYETILIATDGSDSLVTTIL
;
A
#
# COMPACT_ATOMS: atom_id res chain seq x y z
N MET A 1 -47.48 16.65 -48.28
CA MET A 1 -46.95 15.49 -47.54
C MET A 1 -46.34 16.01 -46.25
N LYS A 2 -47.02 15.87 -45.11
CA LYS A 2 -46.50 16.23 -43.78
C LYS A 2 -45.64 15.06 -43.30
N ARG A 3 -44.34 15.25 -43.13
CA ARG A 3 -43.45 14.26 -42.50
C ARG A 3 -43.58 14.45 -40.99
N LEU A 4 -44.24 13.49 -40.32
CA LEU A 4 -44.14 13.32 -38.87
C LEU A 4 -42.71 12.87 -38.56
N ILE A 5 -41.98 13.65 -37.76
CA ILE A 5 -40.72 13.23 -37.16
C ILE A 5 -41.10 12.60 -35.81
N PHE A 6 -40.93 11.27 -35.71
CA PHE A 6 -41.03 10.55 -34.45
C PHE A 6 -39.74 10.82 -33.67
N VAL A 7 -39.84 11.60 -32.59
CA VAL A 7 -38.76 11.73 -31.61
C VAL A 7 -38.82 10.47 -30.75
N ALA A 8 -37.89 9.54 -30.97
CA ALA A 8 -37.69 8.42 -30.07
C ALA A 8 -36.94 8.95 -28.84
N SER A 9 -37.67 9.22 -27.75
CA SER A 9 -37.05 9.44 -26.45
C SER A 9 -36.34 8.15 -26.03
N LEU A 10 -35.00 8.16 -26.02
CA LEU A 10 -34.23 7.17 -25.26
C LEU A 10 -34.54 7.41 -23.78
N LEU A 11 -35.43 6.59 -23.24
CA LEU A 11 -35.54 6.40 -21.79
C LEU A 11 -34.25 5.67 -21.37
N PHE A 12 -33.32 6.39 -20.75
CA PHE A 12 -32.32 5.77 -19.88
C PHE A 12 -33.09 5.12 -18.73
N VAL A 13 -33.29 3.81 -18.83
CA VAL A 13 -33.73 3.01 -17.70
C VAL A 13 -32.50 2.91 -16.80
N SER A 14 -32.43 3.75 -15.78
CA SER A 14 -31.57 3.50 -14.62
C SER A 14 -31.89 2.10 -14.13
N ARG A 15 -30.95 1.17 -14.28
CA ARG A 15 -31.06 -0.13 -13.63
C ARG A 15 -31.00 0.17 -12.13
N ILE A 16 -32.14 0.08 -11.47
CA ILE A 16 -32.19 -0.10 -10.02
C ILE A 16 -31.53 -1.46 -9.81
N GLN A 17 -30.22 -1.48 -9.57
CA GLN A 17 -29.61 -2.65 -8.93
C GLN A 17 -30.26 -2.71 -7.54
N ALA A 18 -30.79 -3.88 -7.20
CA ALA A 18 -31.21 -4.12 -5.83
C ALA A 18 -29.98 -3.91 -4.95
N GLN A 19 -30.17 -3.30 -3.77
CA GLN A 19 -29.07 -3.21 -2.85
C GLN A 19 -28.77 -4.61 -2.29
N ASP A 20 -27.50 -4.98 -2.30
CA ASP A 20 -27.04 -6.33 -2.00
C ASP A 20 -26.35 -6.37 -0.63
N ILE A 21 -26.78 -7.32 0.20
CA ILE A 21 -26.04 -7.78 1.38
C ILE A 21 -25.21 -8.97 0.89
N CYS A 22 -23.89 -8.84 0.95
CA CYS A 22 -22.94 -9.85 0.47
C CYS A 22 -22.93 -11.05 1.42
N HIS A 23 -22.78 -10.78 2.72
CA HIS A 23 -22.87 -11.78 3.78
C HIS A 23 -23.66 -11.25 4.98
N ALA A 24 -24.76 -11.92 5.32
CA ALA A 24 -25.63 -11.52 6.43
C ALA A 24 -24.95 -11.62 7.82
N ASP A 25 -23.94 -12.48 7.93
CA ASP A 25 -23.10 -12.61 9.13
C ASP A 25 -21.85 -11.72 9.07
N GLY A 26 -21.75 -10.85 8.06
CA GLY A 26 -20.64 -9.93 7.87
C GLY A 26 -20.64 -8.80 8.90
N ASN A 27 -19.45 -8.26 9.15
CA ASN A 27 -19.24 -7.15 10.09
C ASN A 27 -18.46 -5.98 9.47
N VAL A 28 -18.26 -5.97 8.15
CA VAL A 28 -17.60 -4.87 7.44
C VAL A 28 -18.55 -4.23 6.43
N ILE A 29 -18.76 -2.92 6.55
CA ILE A 29 -19.49 -2.15 5.54
C ILE A 29 -18.50 -1.18 4.88
N ILE A 30 -18.49 -1.17 3.54
CA ILE A 30 -17.61 -0.30 2.76
C ILE A 30 -18.45 0.69 1.95
N PHE A 31 -18.05 1.96 1.97
CA PHE A 31 -18.56 2.98 1.06
C PHE A 31 -17.40 3.58 0.29
N SER A 32 -17.52 3.64 -1.03
CA SER A 32 -16.47 4.23 -1.84
C SER A 32 -17.01 5.02 -3.03
N ASN A 33 -16.31 6.07 -3.42
CA ASN A 33 -16.55 6.71 -4.71
C ASN A 33 -15.32 7.45 -5.24
N TYR A 34 -15.42 8.08 -6.40
CA TYR A 34 -14.38 8.99 -6.86
C TYR A 34 -14.61 10.40 -6.29
N GLU A 35 -15.82 10.94 -6.45
CA GLU A 35 -16.09 12.36 -6.27
C GLU A 35 -16.26 12.84 -4.80
N GLY A 36 -16.23 11.95 -3.81
CA GLY A 36 -16.43 12.29 -2.40
C GLY A 36 -17.85 12.80 -2.09
N GLY A 37 -17.95 13.78 -1.20
CA GLY A 37 -19.19 14.46 -0.85
C GLY A 37 -19.76 14.11 0.52
N HIS A 38 -21.07 14.29 0.70
CA HIS A 38 -21.72 14.14 2.00
C HIS A 38 -22.36 12.76 2.11
N LEU A 39 -21.95 11.99 3.10
CA LEU A 39 -22.39 10.62 3.32
C LEU A 39 -23.04 10.51 4.69
N THR A 40 -24.34 10.16 4.74
CA THR A 40 -25.02 9.84 6.01
C THR A 40 -25.33 8.36 6.05
N ILE A 41 -24.85 7.67 7.09
CA ILE A 41 -25.00 6.22 7.29
C ILE A 41 -25.79 6.00 8.59
N ASP A 42 -26.97 5.42 8.47
CA ASP A 42 -27.79 5.01 9.61
C ASP A 42 -27.60 3.52 9.91
N ILE A 43 -27.05 3.22 11.09
CA ILE A 43 -26.89 1.86 11.59
C ILE A 43 -28.22 1.42 12.24
N ASP A 44 -29.15 1.00 11.40
CA ASP A 44 -30.52 0.62 11.74
C ASP A 44 -30.72 -0.89 12.03
N VAL A 45 -29.67 -1.69 11.82
CA VAL A 45 -29.59 -3.11 12.11
C VAL A 45 -28.48 -3.42 13.11
N ASP A 46 -28.71 -4.39 14.00
CA ASP A 46 -27.75 -4.81 15.03
C ASP A 46 -26.68 -5.72 14.43
N ILE A 47 -25.57 -5.13 13.99
CA ILE A 47 -24.36 -5.86 13.53
C ILE A 47 -23.29 -5.71 14.62
N PRO A 48 -22.94 -6.77 15.38
CA PRO A 48 -21.89 -6.71 16.38
C PRO A 48 -20.50 -6.50 15.76
N ASP A 49 -19.61 -5.80 16.46
CA ASP A 49 -18.23 -5.55 16.02
C ASP A 49 -18.16 -4.97 14.60
N LEU A 50 -18.97 -3.94 14.34
CA LEU A 50 -19.12 -3.35 13.02
C LEU A 50 -17.90 -2.48 12.68
N LYS A 51 -17.29 -2.73 11.53
CA LYS A 51 -16.17 -1.97 11.00
C LYS A 51 -16.59 -1.26 9.71
N ILE A 52 -16.16 -0.01 9.53
CA ILE A 52 -16.55 0.81 8.39
C ILE A 52 -15.32 1.23 7.57
N GLY A 53 -15.27 0.81 6.30
CA GLY A 53 -14.27 1.27 5.34
C GLY A 53 -14.82 2.40 4.47
N ILE A 54 -14.06 3.49 4.32
CA ILE A 54 -14.41 4.60 3.43
C ILE A 54 -13.25 4.86 2.46
N CYS A 55 -13.52 4.85 1.15
CA CYS A 55 -12.50 5.11 0.13
C CYS A 55 -12.98 6.14 -0.90
N THR A 56 -12.39 7.34 -0.90
CA THR A 56 -12.77 8.41 -1.83
C THR A 56 -11.55 9.19 -2.34
N TYR A 57 -11.61 9.62 -3.60
CA TYR A 57 -10.56 10.46 -4.18
C TYR A 57 -10.71 11.92 -3.74
N HIS A 58 -11.92 12.48 -3.81
CA HIS A 58 -12.20 13.75 -3.14
C HIS A 58 -12.74 13.52 -1.71
N ALA A 59 -12.61 14.54 -0.88
CA ALA A 59 -12.94 14.54 0.53
C ALA A 59 -14.42 14.27 0.79
N ALA A 60 -14.70 13.63 1.93
CA ALA A 60 -16.05 13.28 2.33
C ALA A 60 -16.40 13.77 3.75
N GLU A 61 -17.63 14.24 3.94
CA GLU A 61 -18.20 14.45 5.28
C GLU A 61 -19.08 13.24 5.60
N VAL A 62 -18.59 12.38 6.49
CA VAL A 62 -19.25 11.12 6.85
C VAL A 62 -19.94 11.28 8.21
N THR A 63 -21.26 11.10 8.23
CA THR A 63 -22.08 11.19 9.44
C THR A 63 -22.69 9.83 9.76
N PHE A 64 -22.39 9.32 10.96
CA PHE A 64 -22.98 8.10 11.50
C PHE A 64 -24.18 8.42 12.38
N THR A 65 -25.30 7.74 12.13
CA THR A 65 -26.55 7.82 12.90
C THR A 65 -27.09 6.41 13.18
N GLY A 66 -28.28 6.34 13.77
CA GLY A 66 -28.99 5.07 13.96
C GLY A 66 -28.91 4.53 15.38
N THR A 67 -29.77 3.54 15.64
CA THR A 67 -29.93 2.95 16.99
C THR A 67 -28.70 2.13 17.40
N TYR A 68 -28.01 1.54 16.42
CA TYR A 68 -26.88 0.65 16.64
C TYR A 68 -25.54 1.28 16.24
N ALA A 69 -25.46 2.61 16.10
CA ALA A 69 -24.22 3.31 15.81
C ALA A 69 -23.09 3.00 16.82
N GLY A 70 -23.45 2.68 18.06
CA GLY A 70 -22.49 2.26 19.09
C GLY A 70 -21.85 0.89 18.88
N ASN A 71 -22.28 0.12 17.87
CA ASN A 71 -21.64 -1.13 17.49
C ASN A 71 -20.39 -0.91 16.60
N ILE A 72 -20.17 0.31 16.11
CA ILE A 72 -18.98 0.63 15.31
C ILE A 72 -17.76 0.54 16.23
N THR A 73 -16.86 -0.40 15.93
CA THR A 73 -15.63 -0.64 16.70
C THR A 73 -14.40 -0.08 16.01
N GLU A 74 -14.45 0.13 14.69
CA GLU A 74 -13.33 0.63 13.89
C GLU A 74 -13.81 1.32 12.61
N VAL A 75 -13.13 2.40 12.23
CA VAL A 75 -13.34 3.11 10.97
C VAL A 75 -11.99 3.34 10.31
N ILE A 76 -11.86 2.93 9.04
CA ILE A 76 -10.67 3.23 8.24
C ILE A 76 -11.10 4.07 7.04
N PHE A 77 -10.47 5.23 6.90
CA PHE A 77 -10.45 5.97 5.65
C PHE A 77 -9.18 5.63 4.88
N ALA A 78 -9.30 5.26 3.62
CA ALA A 78 -8.17 5.09 2.72
C ALA A 78 -8.52 5.63 1.34
N GLY A 79 -7.94 6.77 0.97
CA GLY A 79 -8.24 7.46 -0.28
C GLY A 79 -7.39 8.71 -0.44
N PHE A 80 -7.52 9.39 -1.57
CA PHE A 80 -6.65 10.52 -1.88
C PHE A 80 -6.98 11.78 -1.05
N ASP A 81 -8.25 11.97 -0.68
CA ASP A 81 -8.73 13.06 0.18
C ASP A 81 -8.52 14.49 -0.39
N GLN A 82 -8.60 14.65 -1.72
CA GLN A 82 -8.53 15.98 -2.33
C GLN A 82 -9.77 16.83 -2.02
N VAL A 83 -9.65 18.16 -1.99
CA VAL A 83 -10.79 19.07 -1.75
C VAL A 83 -11.99 18.73 -2.66
N ALA A 84 -13.15 18.49 -2.06
CA ALA A 84 -14.38 18.21 -2.79
C ALA A 84 -15.22 19.49 -2.96
N ASP A 85 -15.41 20.00 -4.19
CA ASP A 85 -16.24 21.18 -4.48
C ASP A 85 -17.38 20.93 -5.49
N GLY A 86 -17.45 19.71 -6.05
CA GLY A 86 -18.48 19.28 -7.02
C GLY A 86 -19.72 18.60 -6.40
N CYS A 87 -19.63 18.15 -5.14
CA CYS A 87 -20.64 17.29 -4.50
C CYS A 87 -21.46 17.97 -3.39
N GLY A 88 -21.64 19.29 -3.50
CA GLY A 88 -22.40 20.09 -2.55
C GLY A 88 -21.57 21.23 -1.97
N ALA A 89 -21.69 21.47 -0.66
CA ALA A 89 -20.79 22.38 0.04
C ALA A 89 -19.35 21.86 -0.04
N THR A 90 -18.38 22.77 -0.08
CA THR A 90 -16.97 22.39 -0.13
C THR A 90 -16.55 21.65 1.15
N ILE A 91 -15.84 20.55 0.97
CA ILE A 91 -15.23 19.77 2.05
C ILE A 91 -13.72 19.83 1.81
N ASP A 92 -12.98 20.44 2.73
CA ASP A 92 -11.53 20.67 2.58
C ASP A 92 -10.71 19.40 2.85
N GLU A 93 -11.16 18.57 3.80
CA GLU A 93 -10.57 17.29 4.19
C GLU A 93 -11.69 16.36 4.67
N THR A 94 -11.47 15.05 4.59
CA THR A 94 -12.48 14.08 5.05
C THR A 94 -12.70 14.18 6.54
N VAL A 95 -13.94 14.21 6.99
CA VAL A 95 -14.31 14.33 8.41
C VAL A 95 -15.36 13.31 8.80
N PHE A 96 -15.31 12.90 10.06
CA PHE A 96 -16.20 11.90 10.64
C PHE A 96 -17.01 12.49 11.80
N ILE A 97 -18.33 12.31 11.75
CA ILE A 97 -19.28 12.84 12.71
C ILE A 97 -20.09 11.67 13.28
N GLY A 98 -20.29 11.64 14.59
CA GLY A 98 -21.12 10.62 15.25
C GLY A 98 -20.38 9.33 15.64
N VAL A 99 -19.04 9.34 15.61
CA VAL A 99 -18.18 8.22 16.04
C VAL A 99 -17.03 8.74 16.93
N ASP A 100 -16.44 7.87 17.76
CA ASP A 100 -15.26 8.22 18.55
C ASP A 100 -14.04 8.39 17.62
N PRO A 101 -13.36 9.55 17.61
CA PRO A 101 -12.18 9.75 16.76
C PRO A 101 -11.01 8.82 17.10
N LEU A 102 -10.97 8.17 18.27
CA LEU A 102 -9.93 7.20 18.62
C LEU A 102 -10.03 5.87 17.87
N ILE A 103 -11.17 5.58 17.24
CA ILE A 103 -11.35 4.38 16.42
C ILE A 103 -11.27 4.68 14.91
N VAL A 104 -10.82 5.89 14.54
CA VAL A 104 -10.68 6.32 13.15
C VAL A 104 -9.20 6.33 12.76
N THR A 105 -8.85 5.54 11.76
CA THR A 105 -7.55 5.59 11.07
C THR A 105 -7.74 6.24 9.70
N LYS A 106 -6.78 7.06 9.27
CA LYS A 106 -6.80 7.70 7.95
C LYS A 106 -5.49 7.44 7.20
N TYR A 107 -5.62 7.02 5.96
CA TYR A 107 -4.56 6.99 4.96
C TYR A 107 -4.94 7.95 3.82
N SER A 108 -4.18 9.04 3.65
CA SER A 108 -4.37 10.04 2.60
C SER A 108 -3.15 10.92 2.33
N ASP A 109 -3.19 11.66 1.22
CA ASP A 109 -2.16 12.65 0.84
C ASP A 109 -2.04 13.76 1.91
N ILE A 110 -3.17 14.17 2.51
CA ILE A 110 -3.22 15.22 3.54
C ILE A 110 -2.41 14.83 4.78
N VAL A 111 -2.44 13.55 5.18
CA VAL A 111 -1.66 13.05 6.32
C VAL A 111 -0.24 12.62 5.93
N GLY A 112 0.09 12.63 4.64
CA GLY A 112 1.38 12.21 4.10
C GLY A 112 1.59 10.70 4.16
N ASP A 113 0.50 9.93 4.14
CA ASP A 113 0.51 8.48 4.29
C ASP A 113 -0.64 7.88 3.46
N ILE A 114 -0.38 7.53 2.21
CA ILE A 114 -1.35 6.86 1.34
C ILE A 114 -1.07 5.37 1.39
N ALA A 115 -2.08 4.57 1.70
CA ALA A 115 -1.89 3.14 1.81
C ALA A 115 -1.71 2.47 0.44
N ILE A 116 -0.73 1.58 0.34
CA ILE A 116 -0.60 0.65 -0.78
C ILE A 116 -1.69 -0.42 -0.75
N CYS A 117 -2.12 -0.87 -1.92
CA CYS A 117 -3.05 -1.99 -2.04
C CYS A 117 -2.31 -3.32 -1.89
N ASN A 118 -2.98 -4.31 -1.30
CA ASN A 118 -2.49 -5.69 -1.20
C ASN A 118 -2.59 -6.49 -2.51
N TYR A 119 -3.32 -5.98 -3.50
CA TYR A 119 -3.36 -6.48 -4.86
C TYR A 119 -3.01 -5.36 -5.84
N LEU A 120 -2.34 -5.72 -6.93
CA LEU A 120 -1.98 -4.77 -7.99
C LEU A 120 -3.23 -4.17 -8.64
N GLY A 121 -3.11 -2.93 -9.10
CA GLY A 121 -4.15 -2.31 -9.92
C GLY A 121 -4.30 -3.00 -11.27
N ASP A 122 -5.41 -2.72 -11.96
CA ASP A 122 -5.61 -3.19 -13.33
C ASP A 122 -4.48 -2.71 -14.26
N ASP A 123 -4.14 -3.55 -15.24
CA ASP A 123 -3.09 -3.22 -16.21
C ASP A 123 -3.55 -2.10 -17.15
N LEU A 124 -2.77 -1.03 -17.19
CA LEU A 124 -2.88 0.01 -18.20
C LEU A 124 -1.51 0.21 -18.87
N PHE A 125 -1.42 -0.14 -20.14
CA PHE A 125 -0.20 -0.06 -20.96
C PHE A 125 0.95 -0.99 -20.53
N GLY A 126 0.65 -2.15 -19.93
CA GLY A 126 1.64 -3.14 -19.52
C GLY A 126 2.20 -2.94 -18.10
N SER A 127 1.61 -2.01 -17.32
CA SER A 127 1.91 -1.78 -15.91
C SER A 127 0.61 -1.61 -15.13
N PRO A 128 0.55 -2.07 -13.87
CA PRO A 128 -0.56 -1.77 -12.96
C PRO A 128 -0.74 -0.26 -12.76
N ILE A 129 -1.97 0.24 -12.86
CA ILE A 129 -2.25 1.68 -12.80
C ILE A 129 -2.30 2.23 -11.38
N VAL A 130 -3.05 1.58 -10.49
CA VAL A 130 -3.36 2.08 -9.14
C VAL A 130 -2.99 1.01 -8.12
N ASN A 131 -1.78 1.10 -7.58
CA ASN A 131 -1.25 0.19 -6.56
C ASN A 131 -1.45 0.71 -5.12
N CYS A 132 -2.33 1.69 -4.95
CA CYS A 132 -2.64 2.35 -3.69
C CYS A 132 -4.10 2.76 -3.61
N MET A 133 -4.58 3.05 -2.40
CA MET A 133 -5.96 3.42 -2.16
C MET A 133 -6.18 4.88 -2.54
N VAL A 134 -6.96 5.12 -3.60
CA VAL A 134 -7.20 6.48 -4.12
C VAL A 134 -8.68 6.83 -4.18
N GLY A 135 -9.56 5.93 -4.59
CA GLY A 135 -10.98 6.18 -4.81
C GLY A 135 -11.59 5.08 -5.68
N ALA A 136 -12.88 5.13 -5.98
CA ALA A 136 -13.55 4.04 -6.69
C ALA A 136 -14.17 4.44 -8.03
N GLU A 137 -14.27 3.48 -8.96
CA GLU A 137 -14.91 3.70 -10.27
C GLU A 137 -16.36 3.22 -10.35
N GLY A 138 -16.85 2.61 -9.28
CA GLY A 138 -18.15 1.93 -9.24
C GLY A 138 -18.03 0.42 -9.24
N CYS A 139 -19.18 -0.25 -9.33
CA CYS A 139 -19.26 -1.70 -9.13
C CYS A 139 -18.80 -2.48 -10.37
N ALA A 140 -17.55 -2.95 -10.34
CA ALA A 140 -16.94 -3.78 -11.37
C ALA A 140 -15.74 -4.58 -10.81
N GLU A 141 -15.45 -5.74 -11.42
CA GLU A 141 -14.27 -6.57 -11.12
C GLU A 141 -12.96 -5.89 -11.50
N THR A 142 -13.01 -4.96 -12.46
CA THR A 142 -11.87 -4.24 -13.03
C THR A 142 -12.15 -2.75 -13.09
N ALA A 143 -11.14 -1.92 -12.87
CA ALA A 143 -11.13 -0.50 -13.15
C ALA A 143 -10.50 -0.22 -14.53
N SER A 144 -10.86 0.90 -15.13
CA SER A 144 -10.36 1.32 -16.45
C SER A 144 -9.89 2.77 -16.49
N GLY A 145 -10.10 3.53 -15.43
CA GLY A 145 -9.56 4.87 -15.22
C GLY A 145 -8.64 4.91 -13.98
N GLY A 146 -8.60 6.07 -13.31
CA GLY A 146 -7.70 6.33 -12.18
C GLY A 146 -8.19 5.89 -10.81
N GLY A 147 -9.31 5.19 -10.71
CA GLY A 147 -9.81 4.63 -9.44
C GLY A 147 -9.44 3.16 -9.24
N ASN A 148 -9.63 2.67 -8.02
CA ASN A 148 -9.51 1.27 -7.66
C ASN A 148 -10.75 0.47 -8.14
N ALA A 149 -10.51 -0.80 -8.50
CA ALA A 149 -11.59 -1.76 -8.75
C ALA A 149 -12.28 -2.15 -7.43
N SER A 150 -13.56 -2.54 -7.49
CA SER A 150 -14.31 -2.92 -6.29
C SER A 150 -13.64 -4.03 -5.45
N PRO A 151 -13.21 -5.16 -6.03
CA PRO A 151 -12.59 -6.22 -5.23
C PRO A 151 -11.23 -5.81 -4.64
N GLN A 152 -10.48 -4.92 -5.30
CA GLN A 152 -9.22 -4.38 -4.77
C GLN A 152 -9.49 -3.56 -3.49
N ILE A 153 -10.53 -2.70 -3.50
CA ILE A 153 -10.96 -1.92 -2.33
C ILE A 153 -11.38 -2.85 -1.19
N VAL A 154 -12.22 -3.86 -1.49
CA VAL A 154 -12.69 -4.82 -0.50
C VAL A 154 -11.51 -5.55 0.15
N GLN A 155 -10.61 -6.12 -0.65
CA GLN A 155 -9.47 -6.87 -0.12
C GLN A 155 -8.52 -6.01 0.71
N PHE A 156 -8.35 -4.74 0.37
CA PHE A 156 -7.58 -3.81 1.20
C PHE A 156 -8.22 -3.69 2.59
N PHE A 157 -9.51 -3.34 2.67
CA PHE A 157 -10.17 -3.15 3.96
C PHE A 157 -10.25 -4.44 4.78
N LEU A 158 -10.51 -5.59 4.15
CA LEU A 158 -10.53 -6.87 4.86
C LEU A 158 -9.16 -7.23 5.44
N ALA A 159 -8.07 -6.89 4.74
CA ALA A 159 -6.71 -7.09 5.24
C ALA A 159 -6.39 -6.14 6.40
N GLU A 160 -6.69 -4.84 6.27
CA GLU A 160 -6.40 -3.83 7.30
C GLU A 160 -7.21 -4.05 8.58
N PHE A 161 -8.50 -4.40 8.46
CA PHE A 161 -9.33 -4.76 9.62
C PHE A 161 -8.93 -6.10 10.26
N GLY A 162 -8.09 -6.89 9.59
CA GLY A 162 -7.51 -8.12 10.09
C GLY A 162 -8.47 -9.31 10.13
N ALA A 163 -7.99 -10.41 10.73
CA ALA A 163 -8.68 -11.69 10.77
C ALA A 163 -10.08 -11.60 11.41
N GLY A 164 -11.05 -12.28 10.79
CA GLY A 164 -12.45 -12.32 11.23
C GLY A 164 -13.33 -11.23 10.62
N SER A 165 -12.75 -10.34 9.83
CA SER A 165 -13.47 -9.33 9.04
C SER A 165 -14.15 -10.00 7.84
N ILE A 166 -15.45 -9.81 7.69
CA ILE A 166 -16.27 -10.39 6.60
C ILE A 166 -17.11 -9.28 5.99
N LEU A 167 -17.08 -9.15 4.66
CA LEU A 167 -17.84 -8.12 3.96
C LEU A 167 -19.35 -8.34 4.16
N TYR A 168 -20.00 -7.39 4.84
CA TYR A 168 -21.45 -7.33 4.94
C TYR A 168 -22.05 -6.69 3.69
N SER A 169 -21.53 -5.53 3.28
CA SER A 169 -21.98 -4.83 2.08
C SER A 169 -20.97 -3.81 1.57
N HIS A 170 -20.93 -3.60 0.26
CA HIS A 170 -20.14 -2.54 -0.36
C HIS A 170 -21.01 -1.67 -1.27
N TRP A 171 -21.07 -0.37 -0.99
CA TRP A 171 -21.63 0.60 -1.92
C TRP A 171 -20.51 1.35 -2.63
N THR A 172 -20.57 1.41 -3.96
CA THR A 172 -19.57 2.10 -4.76
C THR A 172 -20.13 2.75 -6.02
N ASP A 173 -19.61 3.92 -6.38
CA ASP A 173 -19.90 4.63 -7.63
C ASP A 173 -18.67 5.43 -8.09
N TYR A 174 -18.67 5.97 -9.30
CA TYR A 174 -17.70 7.01 -9.66
C TYR A 174 -18.16 8.37 -9.11
N SER A 175 -19.48 8.62 -9.14
CA SER A 175 -20.11 9.91 -8.87
C SER A 175 -20.17 10.25 -7.37
N CYS A 176 -20.62 11.46 -7.05
CA CYS A 176 -20.89 11.91 -5.68
C CYS A 176 -21.75 10.92 -4.89
N PHE A 177 -21.58 10.88 -3.57
CA PHE A 177 -22.54 10.21 -2.70
C PHE A 177 -23.96 10.80 -2.93
N PRO A 178 -25.00 9.95 -3.03
CA PRO A 178 -26.38 10.39 -3.11
C PRO A 178 -26.79 11.24 -1.89
N THR A 179 -27.67 12.21 -2.09
CA THR A 179 -28.14 13.14 -1.03
C THR A 179 -29.10 12.51 0.00
N GLY A 180 -29.17 11.19 0.07
CA GLY A 180 -30.03 10.42 0.97
C GLY A 180 -29.25 9.74 2.09
N THR A 181 -29.98 9.19 3.05
CA THR A 181 -29.41 8.33 4.09
C THR A 181 -29.21 6.92 3.53
N PHE A 182 -28.03 6.37 3.75
CA PHE A 182 -27.75 4.94 3.58
C PHE A 182 -28.15 4.21 4.85
N TYR A 183 -28.99 3.20 4.72
CA TYR A 183 -29.38 2.34 5.84
C TYR A 183 -28.56 1.06 5.77
N ALA A 184 -27.90 0.70 6.87
CA ALA A 184 -27.10 -0.52 6.95
C ALA A 184 -27.95 -1.77 6.61
N SER A 185 -29.25 -1.77 6.93
CA SER A 185 -30.16 -2.86 6.60
C SER A 185 -30.48 -3.01 5.11
N GLU A 186 -30.29 -1.96 4.32
CA GLU A 186 -30.57 -1.98 2.87
C GLU A 186 -29.39 -2.55 2.06
N GLY A 187 -28.16 -2.47 2.59
CA GLY A 187 -26.96 -3.03 1.96
C GLY A 187 -26.28 -2.10 0.95
N GLY A 188 -25.49 -2.68 0.06
CA GLY A 188 -24.62 -1.99 -0.90
C GLY A 188 -25.11 -2.11 -2.32
N ASN A 189 -24.26 -1.87 -3.32
CA ASN A 189 -24.57 -2.17 -4.73
C ASN A 189 -23.54 -3.11 -5.38
N CYS A 190 -22.58 -3.60 -4.60
CA CYS A 190 -21.49 -4.43 -5.05
C CYS A 190 -21.11 -5.49 -4.02
N CYS A 191 -20.69 -6.66 -4.52
CA CYS A 191 -20.20 -7.79 -3.71
C CYS A 191 -19.05 -8.52 -4.41
N PHE A 192 -18.23 -7.79 -5.19
CA PHE A 192 -17.00 -8.36 -5.73
C PHE A 192 -15.92 -8.32 -4.65
N GLU A 193 -15.40 -9.49 -4.28
CA GLU A 193 -14.38 -9.61 -3.23
C GLU A 193 -13.08 -10.21 -3.75
N ASP A 194 -13.09 -10.86 -4.92
CA ASP A 194 -11.93 -11.57 -5.47
C ASP A 194 -11.30 -10.74 -6.61
N PRO A 195 -10.13 -10.10 -6.39
CA PRO A 195 -9.44 -9.39 -7.45
C PRO A 195 -8.99 -10.34 -8.55
N VAL A 196 -9.01 -9.87 -9.79
CA VAL A 196 -8.48 -10.62 -10.94
C VAL A 196 -6.99 -10.38 -11.19
N THR A 197 -6.40 -9.44 -10.44
CA THR A 197 -5.00 -9.06 -10.50
C THR A 197 -4.16 -9.85 -9.49
N GLU A 198 -2.86 -9.90 -9.72
CA GLU A 198 -1.92 -10.58 -8.82
C GLU A 198 -1.76 -9.81 -7.49
N PRO A 199 -1.40 -10.50 -6.40
CA PRO A 199 -0.99 -9.85 -5.16
C PRO A 199 0.12 -8.81 -5.40
N ASN A 200 0.09 -7.71 -4.66
CA ASN A 200 1.11 -6.69 -4.75
C ASN A 200 2.41 -7.20 -4.09
N PRO A 201 3.51 -7.38 -4.85
CA PRO A 201 4.72 -8.04 -4.34
C PRO A 201 5.45 -7.24 -3.26
N ILE A 202 5.17 -5.95 -3.13
CA ILE A 202 5.79 -5.07 -2.13
C ILE A 202 4.91 -4.84 -0.90
N TYR A 203 3.72 -5.45 -0.86
CA TYR A 203 2.80 -5.30 0.25
C TYR A 203 3.23 -6.20 1.41
N ASP A 204 3.65 -5.56 2.51
CA ASP A 204 3.79 -6.19 3.82
C ASP A 204 2.62 -5.76 4.73
N THR A 205 2.05 -6.73 5.44
CA THR A 205 0.95 -6.50 6.39
C THR A 205 1.40 -5.58 7.52
N GLY A 206 0.82 -4.37 7.60
CA GLY A 206 1.15 -3.38 8.64
C GLY A 206 1.64 -2.01 8.14
N GLY A 207 1.64 -1.79 6.82
CA GLY A 207 1.43 -0.46 6.22
C GLY A 207 2.55 0.57 6.37
N THR A 208 3.78 0.21 6.76
CA THR A 208 4.86 1.21 6.88
C THR A 208 6.22 0.78 6.31
N THR A 209 6.35 -0.48 5.89
CA THR A 209 7.59 -1.02 5.31
C THR A 209 7.28 -1.64 3.96
N TYR A 210 7.89 -1.07 2.92
CA TYR A 210 7.84 -1.58 1.55
C TYR A 210 9.04 -2.47 1.33
N GLN A 211 8.84 -3.65 0.78
CA GLN A 211 9.93 -4.60 0.55
C GLN A 211 10.19 -4.72 -0.95
N PHE A 212 11.00 -3.81 -1.50
CA PHE A 212 11.54 -3.94 -2.85
C PHE A 212 12.75 -4.87 -2.88
N ILE A 213 13.48 -4.94 -1.77
CA ILE A 213 14.69 -5.71 -1.56
C ILE A 213 14.40 -6.77 -0.49
N GLU A 214 14.55 -8.04 -0.84
CA GLU A 214 14.19 -9.13 0.07
C GLU A 214 15.10 -9.20 1.31
N GLU A 215 16.38 -8.87 1.16
CA GLU A 215 17.39 -8.92 2.22
C GLU A 215 17.91 -7.52 2.59
N ASP A 216 17.73 -7.12 3.85
CA ASP A 216 18.23 -5.83 4.36
C ASP A 216 19.76 -5.75 4.43
N THR A 217 20.45 -6.90 4.41
CA THR A 217 21.92 -6.99 4.50
C THR A 217 22.47 -8.11 3.62
N ILE A 218 23.38 -7.76 2.72
CA ILE A 218 24.03 -8.69 1.78
C ILE A 218 25.54 -8.62 1.98
N GLU A 219 26.20 -9.78 2.06
CA GLU A 219 27.66 -9.87 2.06
C GLU A 219 28.18 -9.83 0.61
N LEU A 220 29.14 -8.93 0.34
CA LEU A 220 29.80 -8.80 -0.95
C LEU A 220 31.29 -9.10 -0.78
N CYS A 221 31.76 -10.16 -1.44
CA CYS A 221 33.17 -10.46 -1.54
C CYS A 221 33.75 -9.60 -2.67
N ALA A 222 34.93 -9.06 -2.49
CA ALA A 222 35.46 -8.14 -3.48
C ALA A 222 35.72 -8.82 -4.84
N GLY A 223 35.50 -8.07 -5.91
CA GLY A 223 35.49 -8.59 -7.28
C GLY A 223 34.17 -9.25 -7.68
N ASP A 224 33.26 -9.50 -6.73
CA ASP A 224 31.86 -9.83 -7.02
C ASP A 224 31.03 -8.55 -7.18
N GLU A 225 29.85 -8.71 -7.76
CA GLU A 225 28.85 -7.67 -7.93
C GLU A 225 27.46 -8.22 -7.59
N VAL A 226 26.59 -7.39 -7.03
CA VAL A 226 25.17 -7.70 -6.83
C VAL A 226 24.33 -6.87 -7.77
N THR A 227 23.43 -7.52 -8.51
CA THR A 227 22.46 -6.85 -9.37
C THR A 227 21.09 -6.87 -8.70
N PHE A 228 20.51 -5.70 -8.49
CA PHE A 228 19.11 -5.56 -8.09
C PHE A 228 18.25 -5.34 -9.33
N ASP A 229 17.10 -6.02 -9.39
CA ASP A 229 16.12 -5.91 -10.48
C ASP A 229 14.71 -5.68 -9.91
N LEU A 230 14.21 -4.47 -10.10
CA LEU A 230 12.90 -4.01 -9.67
C LEU A 230 11.83 -4.14 -10.76
N SER A 231 12.12 -4.84 -11.87
CA SER A 231 11.18 -5.00 -12.99
C SER A 231 9.93 -5.81 -12.64
N PHE A 232 9.88 -6.39 -11.43
CA PHE A 232 8.67 -7.02 -10.90
C PHE A 232 7.61 -6.00 -10.43
N TYR A 233 8.00 -4.75 -10.17
CA TYR A 233 7.12 -3.66 -9.77
C TYR A 233 7.27 -2.48 -10.73
N THR A 234 6.71 -2.62 -11.94
CA THR A 234 6.70 -1.53 -12.90
C THR A 234 5.58 -0.54 -12.59
N VAL A 235 5.91 0.75 -12.68
CA VAL A 235 4.95 1.84 -12.46
C VAL A 235 4.64 2.55 -13.77
N VAL A 236 3.44 3.14 -13.87
CA VAL A 236 3.05 3.96 -15.03
C VAL A 236 3.78 5.31 -15.02
N TRP A 237 4.10 5.84 -13.83
CA TRP A 237 4.69 7.17 -13.65
C TRP A 237 5.96 7.11 -12.80
N GLY A 238 7.05 7.65 -13.34
CA GLY A 238 8.34 7.70 -12.67
C GLY A 238 9.23 6.51 -12.97
N ASP A 239 10.48 6.62 -12.53
CA ASP A 239 11.50 5.59 -12.62
C ASP A 239 12.13 5.42 -11.23
N PRO A 240 12.58 4.21 -10.85
CA PRO A 240 13.36 4.02 -9.64
C PRO A 240 14.64 4.85 -9.68
N VAL A 241 14.92 5.54 -8.58
CA VAL A 241 16.12 6.35 -8.40
C VAL A 241 16.95 5.76 -7.27
N TRP A 242 18.16 5.31 -7.58
CA TRP A 242 19.09 4.74 -6.63
C TRP A 242 20.01 5.81 -6.03
N SER A 243 20.49 5.59 -4.81
CA SER A 243 21.50 6.44 -4.17
C SER A 243 22.84 6.50 -4.92
N THR A 244 23.09 5.54 -5.83
CA THR A 244 24.21 5.54 -6.78
C THR A 244 24.10 6.65 -7.83
N GLY A 245 22.89 7.20 -8.01
CA GLY A 245 22.53 8.11 -9.10
C GLY A 245 21.93 7.42 -10.32
N ASP A 246 21.81 6.10 -10.32
CA ASP A 246 21.12 5.36 -11.38
C ASP A 246 19.63 5.67 -11.38
N VAL A 247 19.07 5.83 -12.59
CA VAL A 247 17.64 6.01 -12.82
C VAL A 247 17.18 4.87 -13.74
N SER A 248 16.89 3.72 -13.13
CA SER A 248 16.57 2.48 -13.83
C SER A 248 16.01 1.41 -12.88
N TYR A 249 15.24 0.48 -13.46
CA TYR A 249 14.74 -0.71 -12.76
C TYR A 249 15.86 -1.68 -12.33
N THR A 250 17.03 -1.60 -12.95
CA THR A 250 18.19 -2.42 -12.58
C THR A 250 19.34 -1.55 -12.12
N THR A 251 20.04 -1.94 -11.07
CA THR A 251 21.36 -1.37 -10.69
C THR A 251 22.33 -2.48 -10.35
N THR A 252 23.62 -2.20 -10.41
CA THR A 252 24.68 -3.13 -10.00
C THR A 252 25.59 -2.44 -9.00
N ILE A 253 25.83 -3.10 -7.88
CA ILE A 253 26.66 -2.62 -6.78
C ILE A 253 27.84 -3.57 -6.61
N ASP A 254 29.04 -3.00 -6.59
CA ASP A 254 30.33 -3.70 -6.53
C ASP A 254 31.18 -3.26 -5.31
N GLU A 255 30.62 -2.41 -4.44
CA GLU A 255 31.30 -1.89 -3.26
C GLU A 255 30.41 -1.98 -2.01
N PRO A 256 30.97 -2.23 -0.81
CA PRO A 256 30.23 -2.13 0.44
C PRO A 256 29.72 -0.72 0.72
N GLY A 257 28.51 -0.63 1.30
CA GLY A 257 27.85 0.64 1.56
C GLY A 257 26.39 0.49 1.94
N ILE A 258 25.74 1.61 2.24
CA ILE A 258 24.28 1.66 2.42
C ILE A 258 23.69 2.27 1.16
N TYR A 259 22.78 1.53 0.53
CA TYR A 259 22.13 1.92 -0.71
C TYR A 259 20.62 2.05 -0.48
N THR A 260 20.04 3.09 -1.07
CA THR A 260 18.60 3.34 -0.99
C THR A 260 18.03 3.45 -2.39
N VAL A 261 16.83 2.94 -2.59
CA VAL A 261 16.04 3.20 -3.78
C VAL A 261 14.79 3.99 -3.41
N SER A 262 14.42 4.94 -4.26
CA SER A 262 13.17 5.69 -4.17
C SER A 262 12.37 5.48 -5.45
N ILE A 263 11.09 5.15 -5.30
CA ILE A 263 10.16 4.95 -6.41
C ILE A 263 8.99 5.91 -6.24
N SER A 264 8.65 6.61 -7.32
CA SER A 264 7.37 7.31 -7.41
C SER A 264 6.35 6.47 -8.16
N ASP A 265 5.08 6.60 -7.82
CA ASP A 265 3.96 6.01 -8.57
C ASP A 265 2.79 7.00 -8.67
N TYR A 266 1.57 6.50 -8.86
CA TYR A 266 0.36 7.31 -9.01
C TYR A 266 0.07 8.23 -7.82
N CYS A 267 0.37 7.78 -6.61
CA CYS A 267 0.00 8.42 -5.36
C CYS A 267 1.20 8.70 -4.47
N HIS A 268 2.31 7.98 -4.65
CA HIS A 268 3.58 8.23 -4.00
C HIS A 268 4.45 9.09 -4.90
N TYR A 269 4.44 10.39 -4.69
CA TYR A 269 5.26 11.36 -5.42
C TYR A 269 5.78 12.42 -4.46
N ASP A 270 6.62 13.35 -4.93
CA ASP A 270 7.24 14.38 -4.09
C ASP A 270 6.25 15.03 -3.09
N PRO A 271 6.50 14.98 -1.77
CA PRO A 271 7.71 14.48 -1.09
C PRO A 271 7.62 13.04 -0.53
N PHE A 272 6.54 12.31 -0.79
CA PHE A 272 6.19 11.02 -0.20
C PHE A 272 6.48 9.84 -1.14
N TYR A 273 7.76 9.61 -1.43
CA TYR A 273 8.20 8.47 -2.24
C TYR A 273 8.13 7.15 -1.47
N LEU A 274 7.94 6.04 -2.19
CA LEU A 274 8.22 4.72 -1.64
C LEU A 274 9.73 4.55 -1.54
N THR A 275 10.25 4.11 -0.40
CA THR A 275 11.69 3.92 -0.21
C THR A 275 12.02 2.60 0.45
N ASP A 276 13.14 2.03 0.03
CA ASP A 276 13.72 0.83 0.64
C ASP A 276 15.25 0.93 0.65
N THR A 277 15.88 0.23 1.57
CA THR A 277 17.29 0.36 1.92
C THR A 277 17.94 -1.01 2.06
N VAL A 278 19.12 -1.17 1.47
CA VAL A 278 19.97 -2.35 1.62
C VAL A 278 21.33 -1.96 2.13
N THR A 279 21.87 -2.77 3.04
CA THR A 279 23.25 -2.64 3.54
C THR A 279 24.12 -3.71 2.89
N ILE A 280 25.12 -3.29 2.12
CA ILE A 280 26.14 -4.17 1.56
C ILE A 280 27.35 -4.13 2.48
N VAL A 281 27.72 -5.29 3.03
CA VAL A 281 28.88 -5.45 3.93
C VAL A 281 29.96 -6.28 3.25
N PRO A 282 31.26 -6.05 3.54
CA PRO A 282 32.30 -6.91 2.99
C PRO A 282 32.16 -8.33 3.55
N CYS A 283 32.47 -9.33 2.73
CA CYS A 283 32.59 -10.72 3.21
C CYS A 283 33.56 -10.80 4.39
N SER A 284 33.13 -11.51 5.45
CA SER A 284 33.95 -11.71 6.64
C SER A 284 34.21 -13.18 6.96
N THR A 285 35.37 -13.48 7.55
CA THR A 285 35.70 -14.79 8.10
C THR A 285 36.22 -14.63 9.52
N THR A 286 35.70 -15.42 10.46
CA THR A 286 36.16 -15.42 11.85
C THR A 286 37.14 -16.56 12.11
N ILE A 287 38.28 -16.25 12.71
CA ILE A 287 39.27 -17.20 13.22
C ILE A 287 39.28 -17.10 14.75
N ILE A 288 39.07 -18.23 15.43
CA ILE A 288 39.25 -18.32 16.88
C ILE A 288 40.59 -19.02 17.13
N ALA A 289 41.49 -18.37 17.85
CA ALA A 289 42.78 -18.93 18.21
C ALA A 289 43.08 -18.67 19.69
N ASP A 290 43.70 -19.63 20.36
CA ASP A 290 44.13 -19.49 21.75
C ASP A 290 45.65 -19.27 21.80
N ILE A 291 46.11 -18.32 22.61
CA ILE A 291 47.53 -18.09 22.90
C ILE A 291 47.83 -18.26 24.40
N CYS A 292 48.95 -18.90 24.74
CA CYS A 292 49.40 -18.97 26.14
C CYS A 292 50.16 -17.71 26.57
N ALA A 293 50.31 -17.51 27.88
CA ALA A 293 51.05 -16.37 28.42
C ALA A 293 52.50 -16.32 27.91
N GLY A 294 52.85 -15.24 27.22
CA GLY A 294 54.17 -15.02 26.61
C GLY A 294 54.31 -15.59 25.19
N GLU A 295 53.25 -16.14 24.61
CA GLU A 295 53.19 -16.52 23.20
C GLU A 295 52.74 -15.35 22.31
N PHE A 296 53.04 -15.47 21.03
CA PHE A 296 52.71 -14.51 19.99
C PHE A 296 51.86 -15.20 18.92
N TYR A 297 50.81 -14.54 18.44
CA TYR A 297 50.03 -14.96 17.29
C TYR A 297 50.36 -14.09 16.08
N THR A 298 50.60 -14.72 14.93
CA THR A 298 50.74 -14.00 13.67
C THR A 298 49.37 -13.88 13.02
N LEU A 299 48.84 -12.66 12.98
CA LEU A 299 47.58 -12.33 12.31
C LEU A 299 47.69 -12.59 10.80
N PRO A 300 46.56 -12.72 10.09
CA PRO A 300 46.55 -13.05 8.66
C PRO A 300 47.34 -12.09 7.75
N ASP A 301 47.54 -10.82 8.16
CA ASP A 301 48.38 -9.82 7.46
C ASP A 301 49.87 -9.92 7.79
N GLY A 302 50.26 -10.84 8.67
CA GLY A 302 51.63 -11.01 9.15
C GLY A 302 52.00 -10.12 10.33
N SER A 303 51.09 -9.26 10.81
CA SER A 303 51.28 -8.54 12.07
C SER A 303 51.22 -9.50 13.27
N ILE A 304 51.74 -9.07 14.42
CA ILE A 304 51.86 -9.92 15.61
C ILE A 304 50.98 -9.37 16.73
N ALA A 305 50.16 -10.23 17.32
CA ALA A 305 49.37 -9.97 18.51
C ALA A 305 49.83 -10.86 19.68
N ASP A 306 49.88 -10.28 20.87
CA ASP A 306 50.30 -10.95 22.12
C ASP A 306 49.31 -10.71 23.29
N THR A 307 48.16 -10.13 22.97
CA THR A 307 47.10 -9.82 23.92
C THR A 307 45.77 -10.41 23.44
N THR A 308 44.90 -10.75 24.39
CA THR A 308 43.53 -11.19 24.12
C THR A 308 42.73 -10.02 23.55
N GLY A 309 41.92 -10.28 22.52
CA GLY A 309 41.16 -9.25 21.84
C GLY A 309 40.66 -9.69 20.47
N GLU A 310 39.86 -8.81 19.86
CA GLU A 310 39.40 -8.96 18.48
C GLU A 310 40.30 -8.14 17.56
N TYR A 311 40.79 -8.77 16.50
CA TYR A 311 41.70 -8.18 15.53
C TYR A 311 41.11 -8.32 14.13
N GLU A 312 40.83 -7.20 13.48
CA GLU A 312 40.36 -7.17 12.09
C GLU A 312 41.54 -7.04 11.13
N THR A 313 41.50 -7.80 10.04
CA THR A 313 42.52 -7.81 9.00
C THR A 313 41.85 -7.86 7.63
N ILE A 314 42.20 -6.94 6.73
CA ILE A 314 41.76 -6.99 5.33
C ILE A 314 42.84 -7.70 4.52
N LEU A 315 42.50 -8.84 3.92
CA LEU A 315 43.39 -9.59 3.03
C LEU A 315 43.06 -9.31 1.57
N ILE A 316 44.00 -8.77 0.80
CA ILE A 316 43.83 -8.51 -0.63
C ILE A 316 44.51 -9.62 -1.44
N ALA A 317 43.74 -10.36 -2.23
CA ALA A 317 44.19 -11.37 -3.17
C ALA A 317 44.81 -10.75 -4.43
N THR A 318 45.48 -11.59 -5.24
CA THR A 318 46.23 -11.12 -6.41
C THR A 318 45.38 -10.57 -7.55
N ASP A 319 44.10 -10.94 -7.58
CA ASP A 319 43.07 -10.45 -8.50
C ASP A 319 42.41 -9.15 -8.03
N GLY A 320 42.72 -8.68 -6.82
CA GLY A 320 42.19 -7.44 -6.24
C GLY A 320 41.04 -7.66 -5.26
N SER A 321 40.55 -8.89 -5.12
CA SER A 321 39.53 -9.23 -4.13
C SER A 321 40.08 -9.09 -2.71
N ASP A 322 39.43 -8.31 -1.85
CA ASP A 322 39.59 -8.33 -0.42
C ASP A 322 38.68 -9.32 0.34
N SER A 323 39.01 -9.56 1.62
CA SER A 323 38.16 -10.25 2.59
C SER A 323 38.48 -9.72 3.98
N LEU A 324 37.46 -9.45 4.79
CA LEU A 324 37.62 -9.09 6.19
C LEU A 324 37.86 -10.37 7.01
N VAL A 325 38.94 -10.43 7.78
CA VAL A 325 39.22 -11.53 8.70
C VAL A 325 39.24 -11.02 10.13
N THR A 326 38.34 -11.53 10.96
CA THR A 326 38.29 -11.21 12.39
C THR A 326 38.94 -12.34 13.18
N THR A 327 40.06 -12.07 13.83
CA THR A 327 40.72 -13.03 14.73
C THR A 327 40.35 -12.72 16.18
N ILE A 328 39.83 -13.70 16.91
CA ILE A 328 39.55 -13.62 18.35
C ILE A 328 40.63 -14.43 19.08
N LEU A 329 41.44 -13.73 19.90
CA LEU A 329 42.49 -14.26 20.77
C LEU A 329 42.10 -14.20 22.25
#